data_AF-A0AA35R8W1-F1
#
_entry.id   AF-A0AA35R8W1-F1
#
_cell.length_a   1.000
_cell.length_b   1.000
_cell.length_c   1.000
_cell.angle_alpha   90.00
_cell.angle_beta   90.00
_cell.angle_gamma   90.00
#
_symmetry.space_group_name_H-M   'P 1'
#
loop_
_entity.id
_entity.type
_entity.pdbx_description
1 polymer ?
#
loop_
_entity_poly.entity_id
_entity_poly.type
_entity_poly.pdbx_seq_one_letter_code
_entity_poly.pdbx_strand_id
1 'polypeptide(L)'
;MFAGDTLFELRSSLQLAEMEREGGFSPHISPFVQVSDIGSLLNRAGFTITTIDTDEIQVNYPSMYEVIQDLKGMGESNCAWNRRHYIRRSTLTAAAAIYHDMFGAEENGVSATLQILYFIGWKPDHSQRGPAPRGSAGASLKDIGSHTT
;
A
#
# COMPACT_ATOMS: atom_id res chain seq x y z
N MET A 1 -2.83 0.15 7.85
CA MET A 1 -2.30 -1.15 7.34
C MET A 1 -1.36 -0.84 6.18
N PHE A 2 -0.23 -1.53 6.01
CA PHE A 2 0.62 -1.30 4.83
C PHE A 2 -0.02 -1.84 3.55
N ALA A 3 0.14 -1.11 2.44
CA ALA A 3 -0.52 -1.40 1.16
C ALA A 3 0.49 -1.68 0.03
N GLY A 4 -0.04 -1.92 -1.18
CA GLY A 4 0.66 -2.48 -2.35
C GLY A 4 2.01 -1.86 -2.66
N ASP A 5 2.09 -0.54 -2.54
CA ASP A 5 3.27 0.25 -2.94
C ASP A 5 4.34 0.34 -1.84
N THR A 6 4.09 -0.23 -0.66
CA THR A 6 5.08 -0.29 0.41
C THR A 6 6.35 -1.02 -0.04
N LEU A 7 7.50 -0.37 0.14
CA LEU A 7 8.86 -0.84 -0.12
C LEU A 7 9.07 -1.31 -1.57
N PHE A 8 8.42 -0.65 -2.54
CA PHE A 8 8.56 -1.03 -3.94
C PHE A 8 10.01 -0.90 -4.42
N GLU A 9 10.79 0.03 -3.85
CA GLU A 9 12.20 0.27 -4.14
C GLU A 9 13.06 -0.92 -3.72
N LEU A 10 12.92 -1.36 -2.46
CA LEU A 10 13.63 -2.54 -1.94
C LEU A 10 13.24 -3.81 -2.71
N ARG A 11 11.93 -3.95 -3.02
CA ARG A 11 11.40 -5.10 -3.78
C ARG A 11 12.04 -5.19 -5.15
N SER A 12 12.03 -4.09 -5.88
CA SER A 12 12.56 -4.01 -7.24
C SER A 12 14.06 -4.27 -7.26
N SER A 13 14.79 -3.68 -6.32
CA SER A 13 16.25 -3.83 -6.22
C SER A 13 16.67 -5.28 -5.93
N LEU A 14 15.97 -5.97 -5.04
CA LEU A 14 16.22 -7.38 -4.74
C LEU A 14 15.87 -8.30 -5.91
N GLN A 15 14.76 -8.04 -6.60
CA GLN A 15 14.35 -8.81 -7.77
C GLN A 15 15.36 -8.70 -8.90
N LEU A 16 15.80 -7.48 -9.22
CA LEU A 16 16.80 -7.25 -10.26
C LEU A 16 18.14 -7.91 -9.92
N ALA A 17 18.61 -7.77 -8.67
CA ALA A 17 19.85 -8.38 -8.22
C ALA A 17 19.84 -9.91 -8.31
N GLU A 18 18.74 -10.55 -7.91
CA GLU A 18 18.62 -12.01 -8.02
C GLU A 18 18.52 -12.47 -9.48
N MET A 19 17.76 -11.76 -10.30
CA MET A 19 17.66 -12.07 -11.73
C MET A 19 19.03 -12.02 -12.40
N GLU A 20 19.85 -10.99 -12.12
CA GLU A 20 21.19 -10.85 -12.67
C GLU A 20 22.16 -11.92 -12.15
N ARG A 21 22.12 -12.25 -10.84
CA ARG A 21 23.14 -13.09 -10.19
C ARG A 21 22.81 -14.57 -10.13
N GLU A 22 21.53 -14.92 -10.11
CA GLU A 22 21.05 -16.27 -9.86
C GLU A 22 20.14 -16.81 -10.98
N GLY A 23 19.75 -15.98 -11.96
CA GLY A 23 18.94 -16.40 -13.09
C GLY A 23 17.46 -16.65 -12.76
N GLY A 24 17.00 -16.13 -11.62
CA GLY A 24 15.62 -16.21 -11.13
C GLY A 24 15.43 -15.26 -9.95
N PHE A 25 14.23 -15.23 -9.35
CA PHE A 25 14.00 -14.43 -8.14
C PHE A 25 13.11 -15.18 -7.15
N SER A 26 13.21 -14.81 -5.87
CA SER A 26 12.38 -15.27 -4.77
C SER A 26 11.64 -14.07 -4.16
N PRO A 27 10.43 -14.26 -3.60
CA PRO A 27 9.80 -13.21 -2.81
C PRO A 27 10.62 -12.97 -1.53
N HIS A 28 11.13 -11.74 -1.37
CA HIS A 28 11.86 -11.29 -0.17
C HIS A 28 11.06 -10.33 0.70
N ILE A 29 9.94 -9.83 0.19
CA ILE A 29 9.01 -8.95 0.90
C ILE A 29 7.63 -9.61 0.84
N SER A 30 6.89 -9.51 1.94
CA SER A 30 5.53 -10.05 2.03
C SER A 30 4.62 -9.38 0.97
N PRO A 31 3.67 -10.11 0.38
CA PRO A 31 2.67 -9.49 -0.47
C PRO A 31 1.80 -8.54 0.35
N PHE A 32 1.59 -7.33 -0.16
CA PHE A 32 0.68 -6.35 0.44
C PHE A 32 -0.67 -6.37 -0.25
N VAL A 33 -1.67 -5.84 0.44
CA VAL A 33 -3.05 -5.73 -0.04
C VAL A 33 -3.21 -4.52 -0.96
N GLN A 34 -4.07 -4.62 -1.97
CA GLN A 34 -4.48 -3.46 -2.77
C GLN A 34 -5.70 -2.78 -2.16
N VAL A 35 -5.90 -1.49 -2.46
CA VAL A 35 -7.06 -0.71 -1.98
C VAL A 35 -8.39 -1.36 -2.37
N SER A 36 -8.46 -1.89 -3.60
CA SER A 36 -9.62 -2.61 -4.14
C SER A 36 -9.96 -3.88 -3.37
N ASP A 37 -8.96 -4.59 -2.86
CA ASP A 37 -9.16 -5.82 -2.09
C ASP A 37 -9.86 -5.51 -0.77
N ILE A 38 -9.45 -4.44 -0.07
CA ILE A 38 -10.08 -4.01 1.19
C ILE A 38 -11.54 -3.63 0.96
N GLY A 39 -11.84 -2.87 -0.09
CA GLY A 39 -13.23 -2.50 -0.43
C GLY A 39 -14.10 -3.74 -0.69
N SER A 40 -13.57 -4.71 -1.45
CA SER A 40 -14.26 -5.97 -1.74
C SER A 40 -14.48 -6.80 -0.47
N LEU A 41 -13.48 -6.87 0.41
CA LEU A 41 -13.56 -7.59 1.69
C LEU A 41 -14.57 -6.97 2.65
N LEU A 42 -14.58 -5.63 2.79
CA LEU A 42 -15.53 -4.92 3.64
C LEU A 42 -16.96 -5.10 3.14
N ASN A 43 -17.18 -5.01 1.83
CA ASN A 43 -18.50 -5.25 1.23
C ASN A 43 -18.98 -6.69 1.48
N ARG A 44 -18.11 -7.68 1.26
CA ARG A 44 -18.41 -9.08 1.54
C ARG A 44 -18.67 -9.37 3.02
N ALA A 45 -18.04 -8.61 3.91
CA ALA A 45 -18.29 -8.68 5.36
C ALA A 45 -19.60 -7.97 5.79
N GLY A 46 -20.31 -7.30 4.87
CA GLY A 46 -21.60 -6.66 5.13
C GLY A 46 -21.50 -5.20 5.57
N PHE A 47 -20.34 -4.55 5.42
CA PHE A 47 -20.19 -3.11 5.59
C PHE A 47 -20.62 -2.41 4.28
N THR A 48 -21.54 -1.46 4.37
CA THR A 48 -22.12 -0.80 3.18
C THR A 48 -21.71 0.66 3.05
N ILE A 49 -21.29 1.28 4.14
CA ILE A 49 -20.73 2.63 4.15
C ILE A 49 -19.25 2.46 4.45
N THR A 50 -18.41 2.48 3.42
CA THR A 50 -16.97 2.27 3.56
C THR A 50 -16.23 3.51 3.09
N THR A 51 -15.34 4.02 3.94
CA THR A 51 -14.37 5.05 3.57
C THR A 51 -13.00 4.42 3.63
N ILE A 52 -12.26 4.52 2.53
CA ILE A 52 -10.88 4.05 2.43
C ILE A 52 -10.04 5.24 2.01
N ASP A 53 -8.97 5.49 2.75
CA ASP A 53 -8.01 6.55 2.53
C ASP A 53 -6.60 5.96 2.47
N THR A 54 -5.71 6.61 1.74
CA THR A 54 -4.34 6.14 1.55
C THR A 54 -3.40 7.31 1.71
N ASP A 55 -2.37 7.09 2.53
CA ASP A 55 -1.30 8.03 2.78
C ASP A 55 0.03 7.39 2.39
N GLU A 56 0.96 8.19 1.92
CA GLU A 56 2.27 7.74 1.49
C GLU A 56 3.34 8.51 2.26
N ILE A 57 4.20 7.76 2.96
CA ILE A 57 5.30 8.32 3.72
C ILE A 57 6.59 7.82 3.10
N GLN A 58 7.40 8.75 2.60
CA GLN A 58 8.75 8.47 2.13
C GLN A 58 9.74 8.75 3.25
N VAL A 59 10.55 7.75 3.60
CA VAL A 59 11.58 7.85 4.64
C VAL A 59 12.95 7.71 3.98
N ASN A 60 13.86 8.62 4.30
CA ASN A 60 15.23 8.57 3.81
C ASN A 60 16.12 7.78 4.78
N TYR A 61 16.84 6.81 4.22
CA TYR A 61 17.78 5.95 4.94
C TYR A 61 19.21 6.13 4.42
N PRO A 62 20.24 5.96 5.26
CA PRO A 62 21.63 6.04 4.79
C PRO A 62 21.98 4.99 3.72
N SER A 63 21.45 3.77 3.84
CA SER A 63 21.60 2.72 2.85
C SER A 63 20.49 1.66 2.96
N MET A 64 20.48 0.72 2.02
CA MET A 64 19.57 -0.43 2.03
C MET A 64 19.71 -1.27 3.31
N TYR A 65 20.89 -1.31 3.93
CA TYR A 65 21.12 -2.16 5.11
C TYR A 65 20.37 -1.64 6.34
N GLU A 66 20.30 -0.32 6.52
CA GLU A 66 19.52 0.30 7.60
C GLU A 66 18.02 0.05 7.40
N VAL A 67 17.52 0.14 6.16
CA VAL A 67 16.12 -0.24 5.83
C VAL A 67 15.84 -1.67 6.28
N ILE A 68 16.68 -2.63 5.88
CA ILE A 68 16.50 -4.05 6.24
C ILE A 68 16.57 -4.26 7.76
N GLN A 69 17.45 -3.53 8.45
CA GLN A 69 17.61 -3.62 9.89
C GLN A 69 16.38 -3.09 10.63
N ASP A 70 15.84 -1.95 10.20
CA ASP A 70 14.63 -1.36 10.77
C ASP A 70 13.41 -2.26 10.55
N LEU A 71 13.24 -2.80 9.33
CA LEU A 71 12.15 -3.74 9.05
C LEU A 71 12.21 -4.99 9.94
N LYS A 72 13.41 -5.50 10.23
CA LYS A 72 13.59 -6.58 11.21
C LYS A 72 13.21 -6.15 12.62
N GLY A 73 13.59 -4.94 13.03
CA GLY A 73 13.23 -4.36 14.33
C GLY A 73 11.71 -4.15 14.49
N MET A 74 11.02 -3.80 13.41
CA MET A 74 9.57 -3.61 13.36
C MET A 74 8.79 -4.94 13.31
N GLY A 75 9.46 -6.06 13.09
CA GLY A 75 8.80 -7.35 12.87
C GLY A 75 8.21 -7.52 11.47
N GLU A 76 8.52 -6.64 10.52
CA GLU A 76 8.07 -6.65 9.12
C GLU A 76 8.93 -7.57 8.24
N SER A 77 9.41 -8.68 8.81
CA SER A 77 10.14 -9.71 8.07
C SER A 77 9.18 -10.51 7.19
N ASN A 78 9.66 -10.94 6.02
CA ASN A 78 8.86 -11.69 5.06
C ASN A 78 8.33 -13.02 5.63
N CYS A 79 7.02 -13.21 5.52
CA CYS A 79 6.28 -14.38 6.00
C CYS A 79 5.70 -15.26 4.88
N ALA A 80 6.07 -15.04 3.61
CA ALA A 80 5.60 -15.85 2.49
C ALA A 80 6.03 -17.32 2.62
N TRP A 81 5.14 -18.25 2.27
CA TRP A 81 5.40 -19.70 2.38
C TRP A 81 6.54 -20.17 1.46
N ASN A 82 6.59 -19.61 0.25
CA ASN A 82 7.61 -19.89 -0.75
C ASN A 82 8.86 -19.00 -0.62
N ARG A 83 9.07 -18.35 0.55
CA ARG A 83 10.26 -17.53 0.77
C ARG A 83 11.51 -18.40 0.86
N ARG A 84 12.61 -17.87 0.36
CA ARG A 84 13.93 -18.44 0.60
C ARG A 84 14.38 -18.14 2.02
N HIS A 85 15.06 -19.10 2.65
CA HIS A 85 15.58 -18.92 4.02
C HIS A 85 16.85 -18.05 4.08
N TYR A 86 17.60 -17.95 2.99
CA TYR A 86 18.89 -17.27 2.95
C TYR A 86 19.05 -16.48 1.66
N ILE A 87 19.66 -15.30 1.75
CA ILE A 87 20.10 -14.50 0.60
C ILE A 87 21.62 -14.57 0.53
N ARG A 88 22.17 -14.73 -0.68
CA ARG A 88 23.61 -14.73 -0.90
C ARG A 88 24.17 -13.32 -0.69
N ARG A 89 25.39 -13.22 -0.12
CA ARG A 89 26.07 -11.93 0.09
C ARG A 89 26.27 -11.16 -1.21
N SER A 90 26.64 -11.85 -2.30
CA SER A 90 26.80 -11.25 -3.62
C SER A 90 25.52 -10.58 -4.12
N THR A 91 24.37 -11.20 -3.87
CA THR A 91 23.04 -10.70 -4.23
C THR A 91 22.68 -9.47 -3.39
N LEU A 92 22.93 -9.50 -2.08
CA LEU A 92 22.71 -8.33 -1.21
C LEU A 92 23.58 -7.15 -1.63
N THR A 93 24.85 -7.37 -1.97
CA THR A 93 25.74 -6.31 -2.43
C THR A 93 25.28 -5.72 -3.77
N ALA A 94 24.85 -6.56 -4.71
CA ALA A 94 24.29 -6.11 -5.98
C ALA A 94 22.98 -5.32 -5.78
N ALA A 95 22.08 -5.83 -4.93
CA ALA A 95 20.82 -5.14 -4.60
C ALA A 95 21.06 -3.78 -3.96
N ALA A 96 22.05 -3.65 -3.07
CA ALA A 96 22.40 -2.36 -2.45
C ALA A 96 22.87 -1.33 -3.50
N ALA A 97 23.68 -1.77 -4.47
CA ALA A 97 24.14 -0.91 -5.56
C ALA A 97 22.98 -0.50 -6.48
N ILE A 98 22.12 -1.44 -6.88
CA ILE A 98 20.93 -1.17 -7.70
C ILE A 98 19.98 -0.22 -6.99
N TYR A 99 19.75 -0.42 -5.69
CA TYR A 99 18.90 0.44 -4.89
C TYR A 99 19.43 1.88 -4.90
N HIS A 100 20.71 2.07 -4.61
CA HIS A 100 21.31 3.40 -4.60
C HIS A 100 21.26 4.09 -5.98
N ASP A 101 21.51 3.34 -7.06
CA ASP A 101 21.48 3.88 -8.43
C ASP A 101 20.07 4.28 -8.87
N MET A 102 19.06 3.47 -8.54
CA MET A 102 17.67 3.71 -8.98
C MET A 102 16.89 4.66 -8.05
N PHE A 103 17.16 4.62 -6.75
CA PHE A 103 16.34 5.28 -5.72
C PHE A 103 17.19 6.08 -4.72
N GLY A 104 18.36 6.54 -5.17
CA GLY A 104 19.22 7.44 -4.39
C GLY A 104 18.49 8.72 -4.01
N ALA A 105 18.61 9.12 -2.74
CA ALA A 105 18.06 10.38 -2.22
C ALA A 105 19.07 11.54 -2.32
N GLU A 106 18.58 12.78 -2.33
CA GLU A 106 19.39 14.00 -2.55
C GLU A 106 20.51 14.21 -1.51
N GLU A 107 20.37 13.71 -0.27
CA GLU A 107 21.33 13.91 0.84
C GLU A 107 22.26 12.71 1.10
N ASN A 108 22.63 11.94 0.07
CA ASN A 108 23.32 10.64 0.22
C ASN A 108 22.50 9.64 1.05
N GLY A 109 21.68 8.86 0.37
CA GLY A 109 20.90 7.80 0.99
C GLY A 109 20.06 7.04 -0.02
N VAL A 110 19.10 6.29 0.49
CA VAL A 110 18.07 5.61 -0.29
C VAL A 110 16.69 5.95 0.28
N SER A 111 15.71 6.11 -0.61
CA SER A 111 14.32 6.32 -0.21
C SER A 111 13.61 5.00 0.05
N ALA A 112 12.77 4.95 1.06
CA ALA A 112 11.85 3.85 1.32
C ALA A 112 10.43 4.40 1.46
N THR A 113 9.57 4.04 0.51
CA THR A 113 8.16 4.41 0.54
C THR A 113 7.34 3.43 1.37
N LEU A 114 6.55 3.97 2.29
CA LEU A 114 5.58 3.25 3.11
C LEU A 114 4.19 3.77 2.77
N GLN A 115 3.37 2.93 2.13
CA GLN A 115 1.98 3.25 1.84
C GLN A 115 1.10 2.76 2.98
N ILE A 116 0.40 3.67 3.65
CA ILE A 116 -0.49 3.39 4.78
C ILE A 116 -1.93 3.55 4.33
N LEU A 117 -2.68 2.45 4.44
CA LEU A 117 -4.10 2.40 4.15
C LEU A 117 -4.90 2.51 5.45
N TYR A 118 -5.80 3.49 5.47
CA TYR A 118 -6.79 3.72 6.51
C TYR A 118 -8.16 3.32 5.98
N PHE A 119 -8.93 2.58 6.75
CA PHE A 119 -10.26 2.18 6.33
C PHE A 119 -11.21 2.09 7.52
N ILE A 120 -12.44 2.53 7.28
CA ILE A 120 -13.52 2.45 8.24
C ILE A 120 -14.80 2.04 7.50
N GLY A 121 -15.59 1.20 8.16
CA GLY A 121 -16.83 0.67 7.61
C GLY A 121 -17.94 0.65 8.64
N TRP A 122 -19.16 0.98 8.22
CA TRP A 122 -20.36 0.82 9.03
C TRP A 122 -21.32 -0.19 8.41
N LYS A 123 -21.87 -1.04 9.27
CA LYS A 123 -23.00 -1.91 8.92
C LYS A 123 -24.26 -1.05 8.85
N PRO A 124 -25.17 -1.29 7.89
CA PRO A 124 -26.40 -0.51 7.81
C PRO A 124 -27.23 -0.70 9.08
N ASP A 125 -27.76 0.41 9.59
CA ASP A 125 -28.68 0.45 10.72
C ASP A 125 -30.11 0.73 10.22
N HIS A 126 -31.12 0.19 10.90
CA HIS A 126 -32.53 0.39 10.54
C HIS A 126 -32.98 1.86 10.63
N SER A 127 -32.31 2.68 11.46
CA SER A 127 -32.56 4.11 11.59
C SER A 127 -31.98 4.94 10.43
N GLN A 128 -31.16 4.33 9.57
CA GLN A 128 -30.56 5.02 8.44
C GLN A 128 -31.62 5.35 7.40
N ARG A 129 -31.75 6.64 7.04
CA ARG A 129 -32.70 7.08 6.03
C ARG A 129 -32.36 6.44 4.68
N GLY A 130 -33.29 5.64 4.17
CA GLY A 130 -33.20 5.10 2.82
C GLY A 130 -33.40 6.18 1.75
N PRO A 131 -32.99 5.91 0.50
CA PRO A 131 -33.30 6.78 -0.62
C PRO A 131 -34.81 6.94 -0.78
N ALA A 132 -35.26 8.15 -1.15
CA ALA A 132 -36.67 8.43 -1.37
C ALA A 132 -37.23 7.58 -2.54
N PRO A 133 -38.51 7.18 -2.50
CA PRO A 133 -39.12 6.42 -3.58
C PRO A 133 -39.06 7.20 -4.90
N ARG A 134 -38.79 6.50 -6.00
CA ARG A 134 -38.75 7.14 -7.34
C ARG A 134 -40.07 7.86 -7.61
N GLY A 135 -39.98 9.12 -8.06
CA GLY A 135 -41.16 9.96 -8.35
C GLY A 135 -41.67 10.79 -7.15
N SER A 136 -41.05 10.71 -5.97
CA SER A 136 -41.44 11.51 -4.80
C SER A 136 -40.85 12.93 -4.79
N ALA A 137 -40.40 13.45 -5.94
CA ALA A 137 -39.85 14.80 -6.03
C ALA A 137 -41.00 15.82 -5.93
N GLY A 138 -41.03 16.59 -4.84
CA GLY A 138 -42.07 17.60 -4.58
C GLY A 138 -41.81 18.97 -5.20
N ALA A 139 -40.61 19.20 -5.73
CA ALA A 139 -40.21 20.47 -6.35
C ALA A 139 -39.37 20.22 -7.60
N SER A 140 -39.55 21.08 -8.61
CA SER A 140 -38.76 21.05 -9.84
C SER A 140 -37.43 21.77 -9.61
N LEU A 141 -36.33 21.21 -10.13
CA LEU A 141 -35.02 21.89 -10.09
C LEU A 141 -35.04 23.28 -10.78
N LYS A 142 -35.99 23.53 -11.68
CA LYS A 142 -36.17 24.84 -12.34
C LYS A 142 -36.55 25.96 -11.38
N ASP A 143 -37.18 25.61 -10.25
CA ASP A 143 -37.74 26.59 -9.31
C ASP A 143 -36.71 26.99 -8.22
N ILE A 144 -35.48 26.46 -8.27
CA ILE A 144 -34.42 26.78 -7.29
C ILE A 144 -33.99 28.25 -7.34
N GLY A 145 -34.04 28.88 -8.52
CA GLY A 145 -33.69 30.29 -8.69
C GLY A 145 -34.63 31.29 -8.03
N SER A 146 -35.89 30.91 -7.77
CA SER A 146 -36.91 31.78 -7.16
C SER A 146 -36.94 31.77 -5.63
N HIS A 147 -36.16 30.88 -4.98
CA HIS A 147 -36.15 30.71 -3.52
C HIS A 147 -34.88 31.20 -2.83
N THR A 148 -33.95 31.83 -3.57
CA THR A 148 -32.77 32.47 -2.97
C THR A 148 -33.00 33.99 -2.98
N THR A 149 -33.49 34.53 -1.86
CA THR A 149 -33.42 35.95 -1.52
C THR A 149 -32.81 36.07 -0.14
#